data_AF-A0A938DMD1-F1
#
_entry.id   AF-A0A938DMD1-F1
#
_cell.length_a   1.000
_cell.length_b   1.000
_cell.length_c   1.000
_cell.angle_alpha   90.00
_cell.angle_beta   90.00
_cell.angle_gamma   90.00
#
_symmetry.space_group_name_H-M   'P 1'
#
loop_
_entity.id
_entity.type
_entity.pdbx_description
1 polymer ?
#
loop_
_entity_poly.entity_id
_entity_poly.type
_entity_poly.pdbx_seq_one_letter_code
_entity_poly.pdbx_strand_id
1 'polypeptide(L)'
;MSLKSGLAAQWGFKAESSWGVPVVVDTFLPLISETLTTEVERLESAGILAGRRVATSDQWGPGRKKVTGGVQTELFNKSVATLFQHFMGDSSSPYTPGDLDGYGLTVQIGTPDVSGTVQPRTFSGCKVVGWELACNEGAIATLGIDLVGVREILVRTVTDGVTTNASTSITSASAAFTSDDVGKPISGTNIPAGATIASVTSATAATLSAAASGAGTGITFTIGVALASASYASGLKPVKFTGGSVTIGGSSAKVTQAKLSAKNGLNTERFFLGQDVTSEPLEADLREYMMTLDVELTDLTQYRRYLNGTEHAVVLTFTDSAGLSLAITTNVRFDGKTPYVSGRGLVTQSIPMKCVASGADSTAISIALTEAS
;
A
#
# COMPACT_ATOMS: atom_id res chain seq x y z
N MET A 1 3.30 9.08 27.71
CA MET A 1 1.98 9.76 27.82
C MET A 1 1.11 9.16 26.72
N SER A 2 0.05 8.43 27.05
CA SER A 2 -0.80 7.82 26.02
C SER A 2 -1.72 8.89 25.41
N LEU A 3 -1.48 9.20 24.14
CA LEU A 3 -2.35 10.09 23.37
C LEU A 3 -3.61 9.32 22.97
N LYS A 4 -4.78 9.93 23.17
CA LYS A 4 -6.10 9.31 23.01
C LYS A 4 -6.82 9.78 21.73
N SER A 5 -6.04 10.18 20.74
CA SER A 5 -6.53 10.75 19.47
C SER A 5 -5.64 10.30 18.32
N GLY A 6 -6.04 10.59 17.08
CA GLY A 6 -5.27 10.26 15.87
C GLY A 6 -3.82 10.78 15.84
N LEU A 7 -3.42 11.66 16.77
CA LEU A 7 -2.02 12.06 16.96
C LEU A 7 -1.10 10.91 17.38
N ALA A 8 -1.65 9.82 17.92
CA ALA A 8 -0.91 8.59 18.23
C ALA A 8 -0.94 7.56 17.10
N ALA A 9 -1.55 7.88 15.95
CA ALA A 9 -1.60 6.98 14.83
C ALA A 9 -0.20 6.82 14.20
N GLN A 10 0.05 5.64 13.64
CA GLN A 10 1.30 5.35 12.95
C GLN A 10 1.03 4.49 11.72
N TRP A 11 1.87 4.66 10.71
CA TRP A 11 1.89 3.81 9.53
C TRP A 11 3.29 3.28 9.31
N GLY A 12 3.40 1.95 9.27
CA GLY A 12 4.61 1.25 8.91
C GLY A 12 4.35 0.26 7.79
N PHE A 13 5.39 -0.06 7.03
CA PHE A 13 5.34 -1.06 5.97
C PHE A 13 6.68 -1.79 5.83
N LYS A 14 6.64 -2.96 5.21
CA LYS A 14 7.82 -3.75 4.86
C LYS A 14 7.51 -4.72 3.73
N ALA A 15 8.49 -4.98 2.86
CA ALA A 15 8.41 -6.02 1.84
C ALA A 15 8.30 -7.41 2.47
N GLU A 16 7.36 -8.20 1.99
CA GLU A 16 7.20 -9.60 2.39
C GLU A 16 8.26 -10.47 1.70
N SER A 17 8.75 -11.51 2.39
CA SER A 17 9.66 -12.49 1.76
C SER A 17 8.96 -13.36 0.72
N SER A 18 7.64 -13.49 0.85
CA SER A 18 6.74 -14.16 -0.08
C SER A 18 5.37 -13.55 0.11
N TRP A 19 4.63 -13.33 -0.98
CA TRP A 19 3.34 -12.67 -0.92
C TRP A 19 2.37 -13.38 0.04
N GLY A 20 1.69 -12.59 0.89
CA GLY A 20 0.74 -13.06 1.88
C GLY A 20 1.37 -13.55 3.18
N VAL A 21 2.71 -13.54 3.30
CA VAL A 21 3.43 -13.90 4.53
C VAL A 21 3.79 -12.63 5.30
N PRO A 22 3.04 -12.27 6.35
CA PRO A 22 3.26 -11.03 7.07
C PRO A 22 4.60 -11.03 7.82
N VAL A 23 5.28 -9.89 7.79
CA VAL A 23 6.52 -9.62 8.54
C VAL A 23 6.36 -8.41 9.45
N VAL A 24 7.19 -8.30 10.49
CA VAL A 24 7.18 -7.11 11.36
C VAL A 24 7.67 -5.92 10.55
N VAL A 25 6.84 -4.87 10.47
CA VAL A 25 7.19 -3.64 9.75
C VAL A 25 8.34 -2.91 10.45
N ASP A 26 9.24 -2.33 9.66
CA ASP A 26 10.44 -1.63 10.16
C ASP A 26 10.65 -0.27 9.51
N THR A 27 9.92 0.05 8.44
CA THR A 27 9.96 1.35 7.77
C THR A 27 8.70 2.12 8.11
N PHE A 28 8.86 3.36 8.58
CA PHE A 28 7.75 4.23 8.97
C PHE A 28 7.85 5.57 8.27
N LEU A 29 6.72 6.05 7.77
CA LEU A 29 6.55 7.38 7.20
C LEU A 29 5.40 8.09 7.90
N PRO A 30 5.49 9.42 8.11
CA PRO A 30 4.39 10.20 8.66
C PRO A 30 3.08 10.00 7.87
N LEU A 31 2.01 9.68 8.58
CA LEU A 31 0.69 9.44 8.03
C LEU A 31 -0.11 10.75 7.95
N ILE A 32 -0.70 11.04 6.79
CA ILE A 32 -1.72 12.10 6.66
C ILE A 32 -3.10 11.50 6.91
N SER A 33 -3.44 10.43 6.20
CA SER A 33 -4.72 9.72 6.34
C SER A 33 -4.64 8.31 5.78
N GLU A 34 -5.57 7.46 6.20
CA GLU A 34 -5.74 6.08 5.70
C GLU A 34 -7.23 5.76 5.53
N THR A 35 -7.53 4.86 4.60
CA THR A 35 -8.89 4.34 4.33
C THR A 35 -8.92 2.81 4.21
N LEU A 36 -7.90 2.12 4.73
CA LEU A 36 -7.79 0.67 4.65
C LEU A 36 -8.90 -0.01 5.46
N THR A 37 -9.64 -0.87 4.77
CA THR A 37 -10.79 -1.58 5.32
C THR A 37 -10.81 -3.03 4.87
N THR A 38 -11.39 -3.89 5.70
CA THR A 38 -11.72 -5.27 5.36
C THR A 38 -13.21 -5.34 5.07
N GLU A 39 -13.55 -5.58 3.81
CA GLU A 39 -14.92 -5.85 3.38
C GLU A 39 -15.21 -7.34 3.52
N VAL A 40 -16.31 -7.67 4.19
CA VAL A 40 -16.78 -9.05 4.38
C VAL A 40 -18.15 -9.18 3.74
N GLU A 41 -18.22 -9.94 2.65
CA GLU A 41 -19.46 -10.26 1.98
C GLU A 41 -20.35 -11.16 2.86
N ARG A 42 -21.66 -11.00 2.76
CA ARG A 42 -22.65 -11.88 3.37
C ARG A 42 -23.45 -12.54 2.26
N LEU A 43 -23.38 -13.87 2.18
CA LEU A 43 -24.16 -14.66 1.23
C LEU A 43 -25.49 -15.02 1.88
N GLU A 44 -26.58 -14.53 1.34
CA GLU A 44 -27.94 -14.81 1.82
C GLU A 44 -28.54 -16.02 1.09
N SER A 45 -29.24 -16.87 1.84
CA SER A 45 -29.91 -18.05 1.30
C SER A 45 -31.26 -17.67 0.69
N ALA A 46 -31.48 -18.06 -0.57
CA ALA A 46 -32.78 -17.96 -1.22
C ALA A 46 -33.77 -19.07 -0.81
N GLY A 47 -33.42 -19.91 0.17
CA GLY A 47 -34.27 -21.01 0.64
C GLY A 47 -35.59 -20.50 1.24
N ILE A 48 -36.71 -21.12 0.88
CA ILE A 48 -38.03 -20.74 1.40
C ILE A 48 -38.30 -21.51 2.69
N LEU A 49 -38.45 -20.80 3.80
CA LEU A 49 -38.99 -21.36 5.05
C LEU A 49 -40.49 -21.05 5.12
N ALA A 50 -41.33 -22.09 5.04
CA ALA A 50 -42.77 -21.94 5.12
C ALA A 50 -43.20 -21.20 6.39
N GLY A 51 -44.13 -20.24 6.25
CA GLY A 51 -44.64 -19.45 7.38
C GLY A 51 -43.70 -18.36 7.89
N ARG A 52 -42.52 -18.16 7.29
CA ARG A 52 -41.63 -17.02 7.57
C ARG A 52 -41.77 -15.94 6.50
N ARG A 53 -41.67 -14.69 6.93
CA ARG A 53 -41.70 -13.50 6.05
C ARG A 53 -40.35 -12.79 5.96
N VAL A 54 -39.37 -13.22 6.75
CA VAL A 54 -38.03 -12.65 6.86
C VAL A 54 -37.04 -13.80 7.02
N ALA A 55 -35.84 -13.64 6.46
CA ALA A 55 -34.74 -14.59 6.61
C ALA A 55 -34.38 -14.81 8.09
N THR A 56 -34.11 -16.06 8.48
CA THR A 56 -33.64 -16.39 9.83
C THR A 56 -32.13 -16.20 9.97
N SER A 57 -31.62 -16.22 11.21
CA SER A 57 -30.17 -16.11 11.50
C SER A 57 -29.32 -17.19 10.84
N ASP A 58 -29.92 -18.30 10.42
CA ASP A 58 -29.24 -19.44 9.80
C ASP A 58 -29.28 -19.38 8.26
N GLN A 59 -30.01 -18.39 7.70
CA GLN A 59 -30.16 -18.21 6.24
C GLN A 59 -29.09 -17.28 5.66
N TRP A 60 -27.91 -17.20 6.28
CA TRP A 60 -26.78 -16.48 5.72
C TRP A 60 -25.45 -17.08 6.17
N GLY A 61 -24.39 -16.83 5.39
CA GLY A 61 -23.02 -17.19 5.74
C GLY A 61 -22.02 -16.12 5.30
N PRO A 62 -20.80 -16.09 5.86
CA PRO A 62 -19.74 -15.23 5.36
C PRO A 62 -19.33 -15.65 3.94
N GLY A 63 -19.17 -14.67 3.06
CA GLY A 63 -18.63 -14.82 1.71
C GLY A 63 -17.17 -14.38 1.64
N ARG A 64 -16.83 -13.72 0.53
CA ARG A 64 -15.48 -13.21 0.27
C ARG A 64 -15.06 -12.16 1.30
N LYS A 65 -13.78 -12.16 1.64
CA LYS A 65 -13.11 -11.13 2.42
C LYS A 65 -12.11 -10.42 1.51
N LYS A 66 -12.17 -9.09 1.47
CA LYS A 66 -11.28 -8.25 0.66
C LYS A 66 -10.71 -7.13 1.51
N VAL A 67 -9.40 -6.92 1.44
CA VAL A 67 -8.79 -5.70 1.97
C VAL A 67 -8.62 -4.72 0.83
N THR A 68 -9.12 -3.50 1.00
CA THR A 68 -9.01 -2.41 0.04
C THR A 68 -8.87 -1.08 0.76
N GLY A 69 -8.42 -0.05 0.06
CA GLY A 69 -8.28 1.31 0.59
C GLY A 69 -6.93 1.90 0.22
N GLY A 70 -6.56 2.99 0.86
CA GLY A 70 -5.31 3.66 0.57
C GLY A 70 -4.69 4.34 1.77
N VAL A 71 -3.48 4.83 1.55
CA VAL A 71 -2.71 5.63 2.50
C VAL A 71 -2.26 6.90 1.80
N GLN A 72 -2.36 8.03 2.50
CA GLN A 72 -1.83 9.31 2.06
C GLN A 72 -0.67 9.72 2.96
N THR A 73 0.42 10.12 2.33
CA THR A 73 1.64 10.63 2.98
C THR A 73 2.21 11.79 2.16
N GLU A 74 3.26 12.40 2.67
CA GLU A 74 4.07 13.35 1.91
C GLU A 74 5.20 12.58 1.20
N LEU A 75 5.70 13.08 0.08
CA LEU A 75 6.95 12.57 -0.47
C LEU A 75 8.08 13.01 0.46
N PHE A 76 8.74 12.05 1.10
CA PHE A 76 9.90 12.30 1.95
C PHE A 76 11.21 12.07 1.20
N ASN A 77 12.27 12.69 1.69
CA ASN A 77 13.62 12.58 1.13
C ASN A 77 14.36 11.26 1.45
N LYS A 78 13.76 10.38 2.25
CA LYS A 78 14.30 9.07 2.68
C LYS A 78 13.17 8.07 2.89
N SER A 79 13.50 6.78 2.94
CA SER A 79 12.59 5.69 3.32
C SER A 79 11.38 5.52 2.39
N VAL A 80 11.53 5.91 1.12
CA VAL A 80 10.51 5.78 0.06
C VAL A 80 10.93 4.77 -1.03
N ALA A 81 12.19 4.34 -1.07
CA ALA A 81 12.70 3.41 -2.07
C ALA A 81 11.87 2.12 -2.19
N THR A 82 11.53 1.48 -1.07
CA THR A 82 10.70 0.27 -1.05
C THR A 82 9.33 0.51 -1.68
N LEU A 83 8.73 1.69 -1.51
CA LEU A 83 7.45 2.03 -2.13
C LEU A 83 7.60 2.12 -3.65
N PHE A 84 8.62 2.83 -4.15
CA PHE A 84 8.88 2.91 -5.59
C PHE A 84 9.18 1.54 -6.22
N GLN A 85 9.83 0.63 -5.50
CA GLN A 85 10.02 -0.75 -5.96
C GLN A 85 8.66 -1.45 -6.15
N HIS A 86 7.73 -1.31 -5.21
CA HIS A 86 6.40 -1.92 -5.28
C HIS A 86 5.44 -1.17 -6.23
N PHE A 87 5.71 0.09 -6.53
CA PHE A 87 4.98 0.87 -7.54
C PHE A 87 5.29 0.36 -8.95
N MET A 88 6.55 -0.01 -9.18
CA MET A 88 7.08 -0.28 -10.51
C MET A 88 7.34 -1.76 -10.80
N GLY A 89 7.44 -2.62 -9.77
CA GLY A 89 7.82 -4.03 -9.97
C GLY A 89 9.30 -4.17 -10.35
N ASP A 90 10.16 -3.30 -9.81
CA ASP A 90 11.59 -3.25 -10.11
C ASP A 90 12.37 -3.02 -8.82
N SER A 91 13.37 -3.85 -8.56
CA SER A 91 14.12 -3.84 -7.30
C SER A 91 15.24 -2.80 -7.25
N SER A 92 15.59 -2.19 -8.38
CA SER A 92 16.74 -1.29 -8.49
C SER A 92 16.42 0.01 -9.21
N SER A 93 17.01 1.11 -8.76
CA SER A 93 16.88 2.40 -9.44
C SER A 93 17.87 2.50 -10.61
N PRO A 94 17.48 3.04 -11.79
CA PRO A 94 16.17 3.60 -12.11
C PRO A 94 15.07 2.55 -12.23
N TYR A 95 13.96 2.77 -11.52
CA TYR A 95 12.83 1.84 -11.52
C TYR A 95 12.05 1.99 -12.82
N THR A 96 11.87 0.89 -13.52
CA THR A 96 11.08 0.80 -14.76
C THR A 96 9.91 -0.16 -14.57
N PRO A 97 8.86 -0.12 -15.39
CA PRO A 97 7.79 -1.11 -15.29
C PRO A 97 8.34 -2.54 -15.47
N GLY A 98 8.34 -3.35 -14.41
CA GLY A 98 8.73 -4.76 -14.39
C GLY A 98 7.62 -5.66 -13.84
N ASP A 99 7.86 -6.95 -13.59
CA ASP A 99 6.83 -7.85 -13.06
C ASP A 99 6.43 -7.47 -11.62
N LEU A 100 5.13 -7.51 -11.30
CA LEU A 100 4.61 -7.27 -9.94
C LEU A 100 4.40 -8.56 -9.15
N ASP A 101 4.63 -9.74 -9.72
CA ASP A 101 4.54 -11.00 -8.99
C ASP A 101 5.51 -11.04 -7.80
N GLY A 102 5.02 -11.45 -6.63
CA GLY A 102 5.79 -11.50 -5.39
C GLY A 102 6.03 -10.16 -4.69
N TYR A 103 5.69 -9.00 -5.29
CA TYR A 103 5.79 -7.68 -4.66
C TYR A 103 4.64 -7.43 -3.66
N GLY A 104 4.61 -8.21 -2.58
CA GLY A 104 3.72 -8.06 -1.43
C GLY A 104 4.33 -7.19 -0.33
N LEU A 105 3.53 -6.32 0.27
CA LEU A 105 3.86 -5.55 1.47
C LEU A 105 3.07 -6.07 2.67
N THR A 106 3.72 -6.12 3.82
CA THR A 106 3.01 -6.03 5.09
C THR A 106 2.84 -4.55 5.41
N VAL A 107 1.61 -4.12 5.65
CA VAL A 107 1.27 -2.75 6.04
C VAL A 107 0.64 -2.78 7.42
N GLN A 108 1.12 -1.95 8.35
CA GLN A 108 0.54 -1.85 9.68
C GLN A 108 0.10 -0.42 9.97
N ILE A 109 -1.16 -0.29 10.37
CA ILE A 109 -1.74 0.94 10.89
C ILE A 109 -1.90 0.77 12.40
N GLY A 110 -1.34 1.69 13.18
CA GLY A 110 -1.63 1.81 14.60
C GLY A 110 -2.81 2.75 14.80
N THR A 111 -3.95 2.23 15.27
CA THR A 111 -5.16 3.02 15.53
C THR A 111 -5.33 3.26 17.02
N PRO A 112 -5.21 4.50 17.52
CA PRO A 112 -5.42 4.80 18.94
C PRO A 112 -6.89 4.67 19.34
N ASP A 113 -7.14 4.03 20.48
CA ASP A 113 -8.45 3.99 21.11
C ASP A 113 -8.61 5.09 22.19
N VAL A 114 -9.82 5.21 22.74
CA VAL A 114 -10.15 6.19 23.79
C VAL A 114 -9.49 5.87 25.15
N SER A 115 -8.94 4.67 25.32
CA SER A 115 -8.13 4.31 26.49
C SER A 115 -6.69 4.83 26.35
N GLY A 116 -6.27 5.15 25.13
CA GLY A 116 -4.91 5.56 24.78
C GLY A 116 -4.01 4.39 24.37
N THR A 117 -4.60 3.22 24.14
CA THR A 117 -3.89 2.08 23.57
C THR A 117 -3.91 2.20 22.06
N VAL A 118 -2.76 2.02 21.42
CA VAL A 118 -2.67 1.98 19.96
C VAL A 118 -2.86 0.54 19.51
N GLN A 119 -3.98 0.28 18.85
CA GLN A 119 -4.36 -1.05 18.37
C GLN A 119 -3.74 -1.27 16.98
N PRO A 120 -2.94 -2.34 16.77
CA PRO A 120 -2.39 -2.63 15.46
C PRO A 120 -3.44 -3.27 14.56
N ARG A 121 -3.60 -2.71 13.37
CA ARG A 121 -4.28 -3.30 12.22
C ARG A 121 -3.21 -3.65 11.20
N THR A 122 -2.90 -4.94 11.07
CA THR A 122 -1.85 -5.41 10.15
C THR A 122 -2.50 -6.02 8.92
N PHE A 123 -2.16 -5.55 7.74
CA PHE A 123 -2.62 -6.07 6.46
C PHE A 123 -1.47 -6.80 5.79
N SER A 124 -1.77 -7.99 5.27
CA SER A 124 -0.79 -8.89 4.61
C SER A 124 -1.06 -8.99 3.11
N GLY A 125 -0.01 -9.28 2.35
CA GLY A 125 -0.07 -9.40 0.89
C GLY A 125 -0.57 -8.13 0.20
N CYS A 126 -0.26 -6.95 0.77
CA CYS A 126 -0.67 -5.69 0.18
C CYS A 126 0.08 -5.45 -1.13
N LYS A 127 -0.64 -5.31 -2.24
CA LYS A 127 -0.10 -4.88 -3.53
C LYS A 127 -0.60 -3.48 -3.87
N VAL A 128 0.25 -2.70 -4.51
CA VAL A 128 -0.10 -1.34 -4.98
C VAL A 128 -0.91 -1.46 -6.26
N VAL A 129 -2.20 -1.11 -6.20
CA VAL A 129 -3.10 -1.09 -7.37
C VAL A 129 -3.00 0.24 -8.12
N GLY A 130 -2.67 1.32 -7.41
CA GLY A 130 -2.46 2.64 -7.97
C GLY A 130 -1.67 3.53 -7.01
N TRP A 131 -1.09 4.58 -7.54
CA TRP A 131 -0.37 5.58 -6.75
C TRP A 131 -0.43 6.95 -7.43
N GLU A 132 -0.23 8.00 -6.65
CA GLU A 132 -0.25 9.37 -7.13
C GLU A 132 0.83 10.21 -6.45
N LEU A 133 1.71 10.80 -7.25
CA LEU A 133 2.65 11.84 -6.82
C LEU A 133 2.13 13.19 -7.32
N ALA A 134 1.93 14.14 -6.43
CA ALA A 134 1.49 15.48 -6.81
C ALA A 134 2.24 16.57 -6.04
N CYS A 135 2.47 17.71 -6.67
CA CYS A 135 3.04 18.89 -6.02
C CYS A 135 2.45 20.15 -6.64
N ASN A 136 1.99 21.06 -5.78
CA ASN A 136 1.48 22.37 -6.16
C ASN A 136 2.47 23.46 -5.72
N GLU A 137 2.43 24.61 -6.38
CA GLU A 137 3.13 25.81 -5.93
C GLU A 137 2.74 26.15 -4.49
N GLY A 138 3.74 26.45 -3.66
CA GLY A 138 3.52 26.76 -2.24
C GLY A 138 3.26 25.54 -1.34
N ALA A 139 3.27 24.31 -1.88
CA ALA A 139 2.94 23.10 -1.13
C ALA A 139 4.11 22.11 -0.99
N ILE A 140 3.88 21.13 -0.12
CA ILE A 140 4.68 19.89 -0.02
C ILE A 140 4.17 18.91 -1.08
N ALA A 141 5.08 18.12 -1.64
CA ALA A 141 4.72 17.04 -2.56
C ALA A 141 4.00 15.91 -1.79
N THR A 142 2.87 15.46 -2.28
CA THR A 142 2.05 14.39 -1.69
C THR A 142 2.26 13.08 -2.41
N LEU A 143 2.19 11.98 -1.67
CA LEU A 143 2.21 10.62 -2.20
C LEU A 143 0.97 9.85 -1.71
N GLY A 144 0.07 9.56 -2.64
CA GLY A 144 -1.09 8.70 -2.42
C GLY A 144 -0.81 7.28 -2.90
N ILE A 145 -1.27 6.30 -2.13
CA ILE A 145 -1.04 4.88 -2.40
C ILE A 145 -2.35 4.12 -2.23
N ASP A 146 -2.80 3.47 -3.28
CA ASP A 146 -3.97 2.60 -3.27
C ASP A 146 -3.52 1.15 -3.17
N LEU A 147 -4.07 0.43 -2.20
CA LEU A 147 -3.64 -0.91 -1.81
C LEU A 147 -4.81 -1.89 -1.87
N VAL A 148 -4.48 -3.12 -2.28
CA VAL A 148 -5.31 -4.31 -2.08
C VAL A 148 -4.52 -5.31 -1.26
N GLY A 149 -5.13 -5.95 -0.27
CA GLY A 149 -4.48 -6.96 0.57
C GLY A 149 -5.25 -8.27 0.64
N VAL A 150 -4.59 -9.31 1.18
CA VAL A 150 -5.19 -10.64 1.39
C VAL A 150 -6.18 -10.62 2.54
N ARG A 151 -5.71 -10.10 3.67
CA ARG A 151 -6.44 -10.12 4.94
C ARG A 151 -5.87 -9.12 5.92
N GLU A 152 -6.74 -8.66 6.81
CA GLU A 152 -6.38 -8.00 8.05
C GLU A 152 -6.11 -9.05 9.15
N ILE A 153 -4.98 -8.88 9.83
CA ILE A 153 -4.48 -9.73 10.89
C ILE A 153 -4.60 -8.94 12.18
N LEU A 154 -5.63 -9.28 12.94
CA LEU A 154 -5.81 -8.78 14.29
C LEU A 154 -4.83 -9.48 15.24
N VAL A 155 -4.26 -8.71 16.17
CA VAL A 155 -3.38 -9.24 17.21
C VAL A 155 -4.16 -9.63 18.44
N ARG A 156 -3.74 -10.71 19.10
CA ARG A 156 -4.11 -10.99 20.49
C ARG A 156 -2.95 -11.63 21.24
N THR A 157 -2.78 -11.26 22.49
CA THR A 157 -1.78 -11.83 23.40
C THR A 157 -2.49 -12.53 24.54
N VAL A 158 -2.05 -13.75 24.84
CA VAL A 158 -2.53 -14.54 25.96
C VAL A 158 -1.36 -14.93 26.86
N THR A 159 -1.63 -15.17 28.13
CA THR A 159 -0.63 -15.47 29.16
C THR A 159 -0.80 -16.86 29.77
N ASP A 160 -1.82 -17.61 29.35
CA ASP A 160 -2.18 -18.94 29.86
C ASP A 160 -1.78 -20.06 28.88
N GLY A 161 -0.82 -19.81 28.00
CA GLY A 161 -0.42 -20.75 26.97
C GLY A 161 0.24 -22.01 27.53
N VAL A 162 0.06 -23.13 26.82
CA VAL A 162 0.76 -24.39 27.11
C VAL A 162 1.40 -24.92 25.83
N THR A 163 2.68 -25.28 25.94
CA THR A 163 3.46 -25.96 24.89
C THR A 163 4.06 -27.25 25.43
N THR A 164 4.27 -28.22 24.55
CA THR A 164 5.03 -29.43 24.83
C THR A 164 6.25 -29.47 23.92
N ASN A 165 7.42 -29.78 24.46
CA ASN A 165 8.66 -29.84 23.70
C ASN A 165 8.53 -30.81 22.52
N ALA A 166 9.00 -30.39 21.33
CA ALA A 166 8.94 -31.16 20.10
C ALA A 166 7.51 -31.57 19.66
N SER A 167 6.48 -30.84 20.10
CA SER A 167 5.09 -31.00 19.66
C SER A 167 4.60 -29.76 18.91
N THR A 168 3.73 -29.95 17.93
CA THR A 168 3.01 -28.85 17.25
C THR A 168 1.74 -28.44 17.98
N SER A 169 1.33 -29.14 19.04
CA SER A 169 0.13 -28.76 19.80
C SER A 169 0.37 -27.54 20.67
N ILE A 170 -0.52 -26.56 20.57
CA ILE A 170 -0.58 -25.40 21.47
C ILE A 170 -1.99 -25.27 22.04
N THR A 171 -2.09 -24.99 23.33
CA THR A 171 -3.39 -24.77 24.00
C THR A 171 -3.38 -23.50 24.84
N SER A 172 -4.56 -22.92 25.02
CA SER A 172 -4.83 -21.77 25.89
C SER A 172 -6.34 -21.68 26.09
N ALA A 173 -6.79 -21.47 27.32
CA ALA A 173 -8.22 -21.31 27.61
C ALA A 173 -8.73 -19.94 27.16
N SER A 174 -7.87 -18.92 27.21
CA SER A 174 -8.21 -17.54 26.85
C SER A 174 -7.99 -17.20 25.36
N ALA A 175 -7.32 -18.07 24.59
CA ALA A 175 -6.96 -17.77 23.20
C ALA A 175 -8.14 -17.74 22.22
N ALA A 176 -9.29 -18.34 22.54
CA ALA A 176 -10.50 -18.30 21.71
C ALA A 176 -10.20 -18.52 20.21
N PHE A 177 -9.50 -19.61 19.87
CA PHE A 177 -9.11 -19.91 18.50
C PHE A 177 -10.32 -20.08 17.57
N THR A 178 -10.24 -19.51 16.37
CA THR A 178 -11.24 -19.65 15.31
C THR A 178 -10.58 -20.04 13.99
N SER A 179 -11.36 -20.48 13.01
CA SER A 179 -10.84 -20.78 11.66
C SER A 179 -10.11 -19.59 11.02
N ASP A 180 -10.42 -18.36 11.41
CA ASP A 180 -9.75 -17.16 10.91
C ASP A 180 -8.29 -17.04 11.39
N ASP A 181 -7.90 -17.80 12.42
CA ASP A 181 -6.52 -17.80 12.91
C ASP A 181 -5.58 -18.66 12.09
N VAL A 182 -6.11 -19.56 11.27
CA VAL A 182 -5.29 -20.40 10.38
C VAL A 182 -4.48 -19.51 9.43
N GLY A 183 -3.18 -19.76 9.39
CA GLY A 183 -2.19 -18.98 8.64
C GLY A 183 -1.67 -17.74 9.35
N LYS A 184 -2.27 -17.30 10.48
CA LYS A 184 -1.72 -16.14 11.22
C LYS A 184 -0.36 -16.49 11.82
N PRO A 185 0.60 -15.53 11.84
CA PRO A 185 1.85 -15.69 12.56
C PRO A 185 1.56 -15.83 14.06
N ILE A 186 2.40 -16.59 14.75
CA ILE A 186 2.38 -16.72 16.20
C ILE A 186 3.80 -16.62 16.74
N SER A 187 3.96 -15.91 17.86
CA SER A 187 5.25 -15.68 18.51
C SER A 187 5.11 -15.77 20.01
N GLY A 188 6.18 -16.12 20.72
CA GLY A 188 6.16 -16.23 22.18
C GLY A 188 7.22 -17.19 22.69
N THR A 189 7.22 -17.44 24.00
CA THR A 189 8.13 -18.41 24.62
C THR A 189 7.92 -19.79 24.02
N ASN A 190 9.00 -20.50 23.69
CA ASN A 190 8.99 -21.83 23.07
C ASN A 190 8.35 -21.93 21.68
N ILE A 191 7.86 -20.83 21.08
CA ILE A 191 7.31 -20.82 19.72
C ILE A 191 8.45 -20.56 18.73
N PRO A 192 8.67 -21.43 17.72
CA PRO A 192 9.71 -21.22 16.71
C PRO A 192 9.51 -19.91 15.95
N ALA A 193 10.61 -19.27 15.56
CA ALA A 193 10.56 -18.08 14.73
C ALA A 193 9.88 -18.38 13.38
N GLY A 194 8.96 -17.51 12.95
CA GLY A 194 8.19 -17.70 11.72
C GLY A 194 7.08 -18.74 11.81
N ALA A 195 6.80 -19.30 13.00
CA ALA A 195 5.67 -20.21 13.16
C ALA A 195 4.33 -19.51 12.88
N THR A 196 3.40 -20.29 12.34
CA THR A 196 2.03 -19.90 12.04
C THR A 196 1.07 -20.93 12.64
N ILE A 197 -0.19 -20.57 12.77
CA ILE A 197 -1.24 -21.54 13.10
C ILE A 197 -1.54 -22.39 11.85
N ALA A 198 -1.17 -23.67 11.89
CA ALA A 198 -1.41 -24.60 10.79
C ALA A 198 -2.86 -25.06 10.72
N SER A 199 -3.49 -25.32 11.87
CA SER A 199 -4.92 -25.63 11.96
C SER A 199 -5.47 -25.31 13.34
N VAL A 200 -6.77 -25.07 13.43
CA VAL A 200 -7.49 -24.91 14.71
C VAL A 200 -8.26 -26.17 15.01
N THR A 201 -8.04 -26.74 16.19
CA THR A 201 -8.70 -27.98 16.65
C THR A 201 -9.97 -27.68 17.44
N SER A 202 -9.94 -26.63 18.26
CA SER A 202 -11.07 -26.14 19.05
C SER A 202 -10.82 -24.68 19.46
N ALA A 203 -11.77 -24.05 20.15
CA ALA A 203 -11.57 -22.71 20.71
C ALA A 203 -10.39 -22.59 21.70
N THR A 204 -9.85 -23.71 22.20
CA THR A 204 -8.78 -23.73 23.20
C THR A 204 -7.52 -24.49 22.74
N ALA A 205 -7.50 -24.99 21.51
CA ALA A 205 -6.39 -25.78 20.98
C ALA A 205 -6.16 -25.56 19.48
N ALA A 206 -4.90 -25.44 19.09
CA ALA A 206 -4.46 -25.31 17.71
C ALA A 206 -3.18 -26.11 17.46
N THR A 207 -2.82 -26.23 16.18
CA THR A 207 -1.54 -26.80 15.75
C THR A 207 -0.66 -25.70 15.16
N LEU A 208 0.62 -25.72 15.53
CA LEU A 208 1.67 -24.86 15.00
C LEU A 208 2.23 -25.47 13.71
N SER A 209 2.71 -24.61 12.81
CA SER A 209 3.43 -25.05 11.61
C SER A 209 4.85 -25.56 11.88
N ALA A 210 5.39 -25.31 13.08
CA ALA A 210 6.67 -25.82 13.55
C ALA A 210 6.55 -26.27 15.02
N ALA A 211 7.24 -27.36 15.37
CA ALA A 211 7.18 -27.92 16.71
C ALA A 211 7.80 -26.98 17.76
N ALA A 212 7.15 -26.83 18.91
CA ALA A 212 7.62 -25.98 20.00
C ALA A 212 9.02 -26.40 20.47
N SER A 213 9.88 -25.43 20.77
CA SER A 213 11.28 -25.65 21.16
C SER A 213 11.46 -26.03 22.64
N GLY A 214 10.37 -26.09 23.39
CA GLY A 214 10.37 -26.37 24.82
C GLY A 214 8.97 -26.65 25.33
N ALA A 215 8.88 -27.13 26.57
CA ALA A 215 7.62 -27.30 27.29
C ALA A 215 7.42 -26.14 28.27
N GLY A 216 6.17 -25.75 28.49
CA GLY A 216 5.83 -24.72 29.47
C GLY A 216 4.33 -24.57 29.66
N THR A 217 3.94 -24.09 30.83
CA THR A 217 2.55 -23.79 31.20
C THR A 217 2.48 -22.34 31.68
N GLY A 218 1.40 -21.62 31.34
CA GLY A 218 1.30 -20.19 31.67
C GLY A 218 2.31 -19.34 30.88
N ILE A 219 2.66 -19.77 29.67
CA ILE A 219 3.55 -19.01 28.80
C ILE A 219 2.76 -17.90 28.09
N THR A 220 3.42 -16.78 27.85
CA THR A 220 2.86 -15.72 27.00
C THR A 220 3.16 -16.00 25.54
N PHE A 221 2.12 -15.95 24.71
CA PHE A 221 2.26 -15.94 23.26
C PHE A 221 1.29 -14.94 22.62
N THR A 222 1.64 -14.48 21.43
CA THR A 222 0.89 -13.52 20.63
C THR A 222 0.53 -14.16 19.28
N ILE A 223 -0.76 -14.15 18.96
CA ILE A 223 -1.28 -14.52 17.63
C ILE A 223 -1.46 -13.22 16.84
N GLY A 224 -1.02 -13.23 15.59
CA GLY A 224 -0.95 -12.05 14.74
C GLY A 224 0.37 -11.29 14.89
N VAL A 225 0.40 -10.06 14.37
CA VAL A 225 1.60 -9.20 14.39
C VAL A 225 1.38 -8.09 15.42
N ALA A 226 2.25 -8.03 16.43
CA ALA A 226 2.23 -6.97 17.43
C ALA A 226 2.48 -5.59 16.80
N LEU A 227 2.03 -4.53 17.49
CA LEU A 227 2.33 -3.16 17.09
C LEU A 227 3.85 -2.96 17.08
N ALA A 228 4.40 -2.67 15.91
CA ALA A 228 5.80 -2.33 15.77
C ALA A 228 6.04 -0.93 16.35
N SER A 229 7.19 -0.73 16.99
CA SER A 229 7.55 0.59 17.52
C SER A 229 7.93 1.52 16.37
N ALA A 230 7.16 2.58 16.16
CA ALA A 230 7.47 3.55 15.11
C ALA A 230 8.85 4.19 15.35
N SER A 231 9.66 4.16 14.30
CA SER A 231 10.98 4.79 14.25
C SER A 231 11.13 5.48 12.90
N TYR A 232 11.40 6.78 12.92
CA TYR A 232 11.57 7.60 11.72
C TYR A 232 13.05 7.83 11.47
N ALA A 233 13.44 7.83 10.19
CA ALA A 233 14.81 8.13 9.81
C ALA A 233 15.26 9.51 10.33
N SER A 234 16.49 9.60 10.81
CA SER A 234 17.05 10.90 11.21
C SER A 234 17.17 11.82 9.99
N GLY A 235 16.73 13.07 10.14
CA GLY A 235 16.73 14.05 9.06
C GLY A 235 15.67 13.83 7.98
N LEU A 236 14.66 12.98 8.23
CA LEU A 236 13.49 12.81 7.37
C LEU A 236 12.79 14.17 7.18
N LYS A 237 12.69 14.63 5.93
CA LYS A 237 12.07 15.91 5.58
C LYS A 237 11.16 15.75 4.36
N PRO A 238 10.01 16.43 4.35
CA PRO A 238 9.14 16.44 3.19
C PRO A 238 9.77 17.22 2.04
N VAL A 239 9.56 16.71 0.84
CA VAL A 239 9.93 17.35 -0.42
C VAL A 239 8.95 18.47 -0.69
N LYS A 240 9.47 19.66 -0.97
CA LYS A 240 8.68 20.88 -1.19
C LYS A 240 8.78 21.34 -2.63
N PHE A 241 7.79 22.11 -3.08
CA PHE A 241 7.72 22.63 -4.46
C PHE A 241 9.00 23.34 -4.92
N THR A 242 9.71 24.04 -4.03
CA THR A 242 10.98 24.74 -4.35
C THR A 242 12.12 23.82 -4.81
N GLY A 243 12.07 22.52 -4.47
CA GLY A 243 13.00 21.53 -4.98
C GLY A 243 12.57 20.89 -6.30
N GLY A 244 11.37 21.22 -6.78
CA GLY A 244 10.75 20.68 -7.99
C GLY A 244 11.11 21.47 -9.25
N SER A 245 11.31 20.77 -10.36
CA SER A 245 11.46 21.37 -11.69
C SER A 245 10.91 20.43 -12.77
N VAL A 246 10.49 20.99 -13.90
CA VAL A 246 9.92 20.24 -15.02
C VAL A 246 10.59 20.65 -16.31
N THR A 247 10.93 19.68 -17.16
CA THR A 247 11.30 19.92 -18.56
C THR A 247 10.31 19.23 -19.50
N ILE A 248 10.04 19.86 -20.65
CA ILE A 248 9.16 19.32 -21.69
C ILE A 248 9.87 19.38 -23.04
N GLY A 249 10.30 18.22 -23.55
CA GLY A 249 11.15 18.09 -24.73
C GLY A 249 12.53 18.70 -24.52
N GLY A 250 13.08 18.60 -23.30
CA GLY A 250 14.40 19.11 -22.92
C GLY A 250 14.45 20.58 -22.50
N SER A 251 13.39 21.36 -22.73
CA SER A 251 13.30 22.77 -22.31
C SER A 251 12.61 22.91 -20.95
N SER A 252 13.10 23.81 -20.10
CA SER A 252 12.48 24.12 -18.81
C SER A 252 11.06 24.67 -18.99
N ALA A 253 10.11 24.16 -18.20
CA ALA A 253 8.71 24.60 -18.19
C ALA A 253 8.34 25.19 -16.83
N LYS A 254 7.66 26.34 -16.84
CA LYS A 254 7.10 26.95 -15.63
C LYS A 254 5.77 26.29 -15.31
N VAL A 255 5.75 25.50 -14.24
CA VAL A 255 4.63 24.68 -13.81
C VAL A 255 4.18 25.11 -12.41
N THR A 256 2.88 25.34 -12.23
CA THR A 256 2.28 25.63 -10.90
C THR A 256 1.75 24.37 -10.23
N GLN A 257 1.45 23.33 -10.99
CA GLN A 257 1.03 22.02 -10.48
C GLN A 257 1.58 20.91 -11.36
N ALA A 258 2.21 19.92 -10.75
CA ALA A 258 2.57 18.66 -11.38
C ALA A 258 1.90 17.50 -10.65
N LYS A 259 1.21 16.64 -11.39
CA LYS A 259 0.57 15.43 -10.88
C LYS A 259 0.91 14.27 -11.80
N LEU A 260 1.33 13.16 -11.24
CA LEU A 260 1.54 11.88 -11.91
C LEU A 260 0.78 10.81 -11.15
N SER A 261 -0.16 10.16 -11.80
CA SER A 261 -0.91 9.04 -11.25
C SER A 261 -0.68 7.78 -12.09
N ALA A 262 -0.64 6.63 -11.42
CA ALA A 262 -0.46 5.34 -12.05
C ALA A 262 -1.53 4.34 -11.61
N LYS A 263 -1.90 3.43 -12.49
CA LYS A 263 -2.70 2.24 -12.20
C LYS A 263 -1.99 1.02 -12.74
N ASN A 264 -1.85 -0.01 -11.91
CA ASN A 264 -1.09 -1.21 -12.23
C ASN A 264 -1.90 -2.30 -12.94
N GLY A 265 -3.19 -2.08 -13.24
CA GLY A 265 -4.00 -3.01 -14.03
C GLY A 265 -4.18 -4.40 -13.37
N LEU A 266 -4.09 -4.48 -12.04
CA LEU A 266 -4.16 -5.76 -11.31
C LEU A 266 -5.60 -6.30 -11.26
N ASN A 267 -5.75 -7.60 -11.52
CA ASN A 267 -6.98 -8.32 -11.19
C ASN A 267 -7.05 -8.56 -9.67
N THR A 268 -7.85 -7.74 -9.01
CA THR A 268 -8.04 -7.79 -7.54
C THR A 268 -9.09 -8.81 -7.09
N GLU A 269 -9.76 -9.50 -8.02
CA GLU A 269 -10.88 -10.41 -7.74
C GLU A 269 -10.56 -11.88 -8.03
N ARG A 270 -9.37 -12.32 -7.63
CA ARG A 270 -8.91 -13.71 -7.80
C ARG A 270 -9.38 -14.62 -6.67
N PHE A 271 -10.70 -14.85 -6.61
CA PHE A 271 -11.32 -15.79 -5.67
C PHE A 271 -11.60 -17.14 -6.34
N PHE A 272 -11.43 -18.23 -5.60
CA PHE A 272 -11.60 -19.61 -6.08
C PHE A 272 -12.44 -20.41 -5.07
N LEU A 273 -13.00 -21.54 -5.50
CA LEU A 273 -13.78 -22.40 -4.61
C LEU A 273 -12.90 -22.94 -3.46
N GLY A 274 -13.39 -22.84 -2.23
CA GLY A 274 -12.70 -23.35 -1.04
C GLY A 274 -11.82 -22.31 -0.31
N GLN A 275 -11.79 -21.06 -0.76
CA GLN A 275 -11.12 -19.96 -0.06
C GLN A 275 -12.06 -18.76 0.13
N ASP A 276 -11.86 -18.02 1.22
CA ASP A 276 -12.57 -16.78 1.53
C ASP A 276 -11.74 -15.52 1.23
N VAL A 277 -10.41 -15.66 1.11
CA VAL A 277 -9.48 -14.58 0.76
C VAL A 277 -9.11 -14.61 -0.72
N THR A 278 -8.62 -13.47 -1.22
CA THR A 278 -8.11 -13.35 -2.58
C THR A 278 -6.79 -14.09 -2.74
N SER A 279 -6.56 -14.72 -3.89
CA SER A 279 -5.22 -15.14 -4.32
C SER A 279 -4.43 -13.95 -4.86
N GLU A 280 -3.11 -14.10 -5.05
CA GLU A 280 -2.23 -12.99 -5.42
C GLU A 280 -2.76 -12.18 -6.60
N PRO A 281 -3.03 -10.88 -6.47
CA PRO A 281 -3.44 -10.06 -7.60
C PRO A 281 -2.36 -10.08 -8.68
N LEU A 282 -2.75 -10.48 -9.88
CA LEU A 282 -1.88 -10.54 -11.07
C LEU A 282 -2.29 -9.47 -12.06
N GLU A 283 -1.36 -9.03 -12.89
CA GLU A 283 -1.61 -8.08 -13.96
C GLU A 283 -2.61 -8.68 -14.96
N ALA A 284 -3.70 -7.95 -15.22
CA ALA A 284 -4.75 -8.36 -16.16
C ALA A 284 -5.11 -7.27 -17.17
N ASP A 285 -4.56 -6.07 -16.99
CA ASP A 285 -4.67 -4.95 -17.93
C ASP A 285 -3.33 -4.21 -18.00
N LEU A 286 -3.13 -3.41 -19.05
CA LEU A 286 -1.95 -2.59 -19.22
C LEU A 286 -1.86 -1.54 -18.10
N ARG A 287 -0.64 -1.25 -17.68
CA ARG A 287 -0.42 -0.15 -16.74
C ARG A 287 -0.73 1.19 -17.40
N GLU A 288 -1.40 2.04 -16.65
CA GLU A 288 -1.76 3.38 -17.09
C GLU A 288 -1.04 4.42 -16.24
N TYR A 289 -0.23 5.26 -16.89
CA TYR A 289 0.45 6.39 -16.27
C TYR A 289 -0.06 7.70 -16.88
N MET A 290 -0.64 8.55 -16.05
CA MET A 290 -1.24 9.83 -16.45
C MET A 290 -0.51 10.96 -15.74
N MET A 291 -0.08 11.96 -16.50
CA MET A 291 0.54 13.17 -15.97
C MET A 291 -0.32 14.38 -16.31
N THR A 292 -0.52 15.28 -15.35
CA THR A 292 -1.13 16.58 -15.55
C THR A 292 -0.16 17.66 -15.11
N LEU A 293 0.12 18.61 -15.99
CA LEU A 293 0.89 19.81 -15.69
C LEU A 293 0.03 21.05 -15.92
N ASP A 294 0.00 21.95 -14.95
CA ASP A 294 -0.54 23.29 -15.16
C ASP A 294 0.62 24.24 -15.47
N VAL A 295 0.69 24.67 -16.73
CA VAL A 295 1.75 25.55 -17.24
C VAL A 295 1.23 26.93 -17.58
N GLU A 296 2.08 27.95 -17.47
CA GLU A 296 1.81 29.26 -18.04
C GLU A 296 1.93 29.19 -19.58
N LEU A 297 0.95 29.74 -20.31
CA LEU A 297 0.99 29.82 -21.76
C LEU A 297 2.03 30.85 -22.21
N THR A 298 3.20 30.38 -22.60
CA THR A 298 4.28 31.23 -23.13
C THR A 298 4.27 31.29 -24.65
N ASP A 299 4.00 30.15 -25.30
CA ASP A 299 3.89 30.02 -26.74
C ASP A 299 2.85 28.95 -27.13
N LEU A 300 2.67 28.74 -28.43
CA LEU A 300 1.76 27.71 -28.97
C LEU A 300 2.44 26.36 -29.20
N THR A 301 3.67 26.14 -28.73
CA THR A 301 4.42 24.90 -28.97
C THR A 301 3.70 23.71 -28.35
N GLN A 302 3.27 23.82 -27.09
CA GLN A 302 2.54 22.75 -26.40
C GLN A 302 1.17 22.48 -27.04
N TYR A 303 0.48 23.53 -27.49
CA TYR A 303 -0.78 23.39 -28.20
C TYR A 303 -0.62 22.72 -29.58
N ARG A 304 0.47 23.03 -30.31
CA ARG A 304 0.79 22.34 -31.57
C ARG A 304 1.13 20.87 -31.37
N ARG A 305 1.84 20.53 -30.29
CA ARG A 305 2.13 19.13 -29.92
C ARG A 305 0.84 18.34 -29.67
N TYR A 306 -0.12 18.96 -28.98
CA TYR A 306 -1.46 18.39 -28.81
C TYR A 306 -2.17 18.18 -30.16
N LEU A 307 -2.27 19.20 -31.01
CA LEU A 307 -2.95 19.09 -32.31
C LEU A 307 -2.32 18.03 -33.22
N ASN A 308 -1.00 17.87 -33.16
CA ASN A 308 -0.25 16.90 -33.98
C ASN A 308 -0.14 15.51 -33.34
N GLY A 309 -0.60 15.32 -32.09
CA GLY A 309 -0.46 14.07 -31.34
C GLY A 309 1.00 13.64 -31.15
N THR A 310 1.94 14.60 -31.08
CA THR A 310 3.38 14.30 -31.02
C THR A 310 3.81 13.86 -29.63
N GLU A 311 4.63 12.82 -29.57
CA GLU A 311 5.25 12.33 -28.33
C GLU A 311 6.48 13.16 -27.96
N HIS A 312 6.65 13.44 -26.68
CA HIS A 312 7.82 14.15 -26.15
C HIS A 312 8.20 13.66 -24.76
N ALA A 313 9.48 13.80 -24.42
CA ALA A 313 9.95 13.53 -23.07
C ALA A 313 9.46 14.62 -22.10
N VAL A 314 8.90 14.23 -20.97
CA VAL A 314 8.69 15.11 -19.81
C VAL A 314 9.53 14.58 -18.66
N VAL A 315 10.28 15.45 -18.01
CA VAL A 315 11.08 15.08 -16.83
C VAL A 315 10.66 15.92 -15.65
N LEU A 316 10.08 15.27 -14.64
CA LEU A 316 9.78 15.86 -13.34
C LEU A 316 10.91 15.52 -12.38
N THR A 317 11.58 16.53 -11.84
CA THR A 317 12.72 16.36 -10.94
C THR A 317 12.44 17.02 -9.60
N PHE A 318 12.67 16.28 -8.51
CA PHE A 318 12.73 16.82 -7.15
C PHE A 318 14.13 16.63 -6.57
N THR A 319 14.68 17.69 -6.01
CA THR A 319 15.97 17.66 -5.31
C THR A 319 15.88 18.37 -3.96
N ASP A 320 16.77 18.00 -3.04
CA ASP A 320 16.97 18.74 -1.81
C ASP A 320 18.46 18.96 -1.51
N SER A 321 18.76 19.81 -0.54
CA SER A 321 20.14 20.07 -0.12
C SER A 321 20.74 18.93 0.74
N ALA A 322 19.96 17.91 1.08
CA ALA A 322 20.40 16.77 1.88
C ALA A 322 20.83 15.57 0.99
N GLY A 323 20.72 15.71 -0.33
CA GLY A 323 21.20 14.72 -1.30
C GLY A 323 20.09 13.93 -1.99
N LEU A 324 18.81 14.23 -1.73
CA LEU A 324 17.72 13.64 -2.50
C LEU A 324 17.82 14.05 -3.98
N SER A 325 17.71 13.06 -4.86
CA SER A 325 17.44 13.27 -6.27
C SER A 325 16.39 12.27 -6.74
N LEU A 326 15.19 12.76 -7.06
CA LEU A 326 14.12 11.99 -7.70
C LEU A 326 13.89 12.56 -9.08
N ALA A 327 14.23 11.82 -10.13
CA ALA A 327 13.99 12.19 -11.52
C ALA A 327 13.04 11.16 -12.17
N ILE A 328 11.85 11.64 -12.53
CA ILE A 328 10.84 10.85 -13.23
C ILE A 328 10.87 11.27 -14.69
N THR A 329 11.40 10.41 -15.55
CA THR A 329 11.47 10.61 -17.00
C THR A 329 10.33 9.84 -17.65
N THR A 330 9.50 10.53 -18.42
CA THR A 330 8.37 9.92 -19.14
C THR A 330 8.43 10.28 -20.62
N ASN A 331 7.97 9.37 -21.47
CA ASN A 331 7.59 9.69 -22.84
C ASN A 331 6.08 9.86 -22.89
N VAL A 332 5.59 11.04 -23.29
CA VAL A 332 4.16 11.36 -23.17
C VAL A 332 3.55 11.81 -24.48
N ARG A 333 2.30 11.40 -24.68
CA ARG A 333 1.39 11.95 -25.69
C ARG A 333 0.45 12.94 -25.00
N PHE A 334 0.31 14.12 -25.59
CA PHE A 334 -0.56 15.17 -25.06
C PHE A 334 -2.02 14.86 -25.41
N ASP A 335 -2.88 14.77 -24.40
CA ASP A 335 -4.32 14.62 -24.55
C ASP A 335 -5.05 15.93 -24.14
N GLY A 336 -4.32 17.04 -24.26
CA GLY A 336 -4.63 18.37 -23.73
C GLY A 336 -5.92 19.04 -24.21
N LYS A 337 -6.13 20.26 -23.73
CA LYS A 337 -7.26 21.12 -24.14
C LYS A 337 -6.74 22.40 -24.80
N THR A 338 -7.57 23.00 -25.65
CA THR A 338 -7.29 24.30 -26.28
C THR A 338 -7.09 25.39 -25.21
N PRO A 339 -6.02 26.20 -25.29
CA PRO A 339 -5.86 27.35 -24.39
C PRO A 339 -7.02 28.32 -24.55
N TYR A 340 -7.58 28.80 -23.44
CA TYR A 340 -8.66 29.79 -23.44
C TYR A 340 -8.39 30.88 -22.40
N VAL A 341 -8.85 32.09 -22.68
CA VAL A 341 -8.74 33.23 -21.76
C VAL A 341 -9.90 33.15 -20.77
N SER A 342 -9.60 32.87 -19.50
CA SER A 342 -10.61 32.75 -18.43
C SER A 342 -10.88 34.07 -17.69
N GLY A 343 -10.14 35.13 -18.00
CA GLY A 343 -10.28 36.43 -17.34
C GLY A 343 -9.09 37.36 -17.58
N ARG A 344 -8.87 38.30 -16.66
CA ARG A 344 -7.82 39.33 -16.76
C ARG A 344 -6.42 38.87 -16.30
N GLY A 345 -6.30 37.65 -15.79
CA GLY A 345 -5.03 37.08 -15.29
C GLY A 345 -4.15 36.49 -16.40
N LEU A 346 -3.01 35.92 -16.02
CA LEU A 346 -2.17 35.14 -16.93
C LEU A 346 -2.95 33.95 -17.47
N VAL A 347 -2.76 33.64 -18.74
CA VAL A 347 -3.37 32.47 -19.37
C VAL A 347 -2.55 31.24 -18.98
N THR A 348 -3.18 30.30 -18.29
CA THR A 348 -2.60 29.00 -17.97
C THR A 348 -3.23 27.91 -18.83
N GLN A 349 -2.49 26.82 -19.02
CA GLN A 349 -2.95 25.64 -19.73
C GLN A 349 -2.74 24.42 -18.83
N SER A 350 -3.84 23.72 -18.52
CA SER A 350 -3.77 22.39 -17.92
C SER A 350 -3.57 21.36 -19.03
N ILE A 351 -2.47 20.62 -18.97
CA ILE A 351 -2.05 19.66 -19.99
C ILE A 351 -2.13 18.26 -19.40
N PRO A 352 -3.27 17.55 -19.52
CA PRO A 352 -3.33 16.11 -19.32
C PRO A 352 -2.54 15.40 -20.41
N MET A 353 -1.76 14.41 -19.99
CA MET A 353 -0.85 13.65 -20.83
C MET A 353 -0.90 12.19 -20.41
N LYS A 354 -0.80 11.31 -21.39
CA LYS A 354 -0.68 9.86 -21.17
C LYS A 354 0.74 9.43 -21.49
N CYS A 355 1.38 8.70 -20.59
CA CYS A 355 2.70 8.12 -20.89
C CYS A 355 2.52 6.96 -21.86
N VAL A 356 3.40 6.86 -22.85
CA VAL A 356 3.35 5.87 -23.92
C VAL A 356 4.75 5.33 -24.20
N ALA A 357 4.86 4.01 -24.37
CA ALA A 357 6.11 3.37 -24.70
C ALA A 357 6.43 3.51 -26.20
N SER A 358 7.70 3.78 -26.52
CA SER A 358 8.25 3.66 -27.87
C SER A 358 9.22 2.47 -27.91
N GLY A 359 8.65 1.26 -28.04
CA GLY A 359 9.41 0.01 -28.14
C GLY A 359 9.37 -0.82 -26.85
N ALA A 360 10.02 -0.36 -25.78
CA ALA A 360 10.06 -1.05 -24.48
C ALA A 360 9.32 -0.26 -23.39
N ASP A 361 8.75 -0.94 -22.39
CA ASP A 361 7.96 -0.27 -21.34
C ASP A 361 8.77 0.73 -20.50
N SER A 362 10.08 0.49 -20.37
CA SER A 362 11.04 1.42 -19.75
C SER A 362 11.15 2.78 -20.45
N THR A 363 10.72 2.87 -21.71
CA THR A 363 10.67 4.14 -22.45
C THR A 363 9.42 4.96 -22.11
N ALA A 364 8.37 4.34 -21.58
CA ALA A 364 7.17 5.06 -21.16
C ALA A 364 7.43 5.88 -19.89
N ILE A 365 8.08 5.26 -18.90
CA ILE A 365 8.42 5.88 -17.62
C ILE A 365 9.64 5.21 -16.98
N SER A 366 10.51 6.01 -16.38
CA SER A 366 11.66 5.59 -15.59
C SER A 366 11.84 6.52 -14.39
N ILE A 367 12.00 5.94 -13.20
CA ILE A 367 12.13 6.68 -11.93
C ILE A 367 13.53 6.46 -11.34
N ALA A 368 14.41 7.46 -11.50
CA ALA A 368 15.69 7.48 -10.83
C ALA A 368 15.55 8.12 -9.44
N LEU A 369 15.94 7.40 -8.39
CA LEU A 369 15.86 7.84 -7.00
C LEU A 369 17.22 7.65 -6.33
N THR A 370 17.73 8.72 -5.76
CA THR A 370 18.79 8.71 -4.74
C THR A 370 18.20 9.34 -3.48
N GLU A 371 18.12 8.57 -2.40
CA GLU A 371 17.65 9.11 -1.11
C GLU A 371 18.75 9.97 -0.45
N ALA A 372 18.33 10.91 0.39
CA ALA A 372 19.26 11.69 1.19
C ALA A 372 20.05 10.78 2.17
N SER A 373 21.32 11.11 2.43
CA SER A 373 22.18 10.38 3.38
C SER A 373 21.69 10.52 4.81
#